data_AF-A0A552DMB1-F1
#
_entry.id   AF-A0A552DMB1-F1
#
_cell.length_a   1.000
_cell.length_b   1.000
_cell.length_c   1.000
_cell.angle_alpha   90.00
_cell.angle_beta   90.00
_cell.angle_gamma   90.00
#
_symmetry.space_group_name_H-M   'P 1'
#
loop_
_entity.id
_entity.type
_entity.pdbx_description
1 polymer ?
#
loop_
_entity_poly.entity_id
_entity_poly.type
_entity_poly.pdbx_seq_one_letter_code
_entity_poly.pdbx_strand_id
1 'polypeptide(L)'
;MQTLVCDHAPQFKLLTDNITLCWVHEERHYKKLTPYVACHQKALDQLLDDFWDYYRDLLAYKDAPSQQMAAKLRSEFWKLFDTQSGYQQLDERKQLTLLKISELLLVLEHPELPLHNNPAELAARTMVQRRNIS
;
A
#
# COMPACT_ATOMS: atom_id res chain seq x y z
N MET A 1 24.57 -12.84 -37.51
CA MET A 1 24.63 -12.89 -36.05
C MET A 1 24.57 -11.47 -35.53
N GLN A 2 23.39 -11.03 -35.05
CA GLN A 2 23.29 -9.80 -34.28
C GLN A 2 22.96 -10.21 -32.85
N THR A 3 23.95 -10.04 -31.99
CA THR A 3 23.92 -10.34 -30.57
C THR A 3 23.06 -9.28 -29.89
N LEU A 4 21.91 -9.70 -29.35
CA LEU A 4 21.09 -8.88 -28.47
C LEU A 4 21.85 -8.73 -27.15
N VAL A 5 22.37 -7.54 -26.88
CA VAL A 5 22.92 -7.19 -25.56
C VAL A 5 21.74 -6.84 -24.66
N CYS A 6 21.42 -7.76 -23.76
CA CYS A 6 20.46 -7.55 -22.69
C CYS A 6 21.28 -7.44 -21.41
N ASP A 7 21.41 -6.24 -20.83
CA ASP A 7 22.04 -6.07 -19.53
C ASP A 7 21.11 -5.31 -18.59
N HIS A 8 20.49 -6.11 -17.71
CA HIS A 8 19.99 -5.77 -16.39
C HIS A 8 19.09 -4.54 -16.23
N ALA A 9 17.81 -4.72 -16.58
CA ALA A 9 16.71 -3.92 -16.08
C ALA A 9 16.21 -4.52 -14.74
N PRO A 10 16.54 -3.97 -13.54
CA PRO A 10 16.06 -4.50 -12.26
C PRO A 10 14.53 -4.34 -12.08
N GLN A 11 13.90 -3.53 -12.94
CA GLN A 11 12.46 -3.23 -12.96
C GLN A 11 11.52 -4.42 -13.21
N PHE A 12 12.03 -5.61 -13.54
CA PHE A 12 11.18 -6.81 -13.70
C PHE A 12 11.11 -7.73 -12.47
N LYS A 13 11.91 -7.50 -11.42
CA LYS A 13 11.87 -8.35 -10.20
C LYS A 13 10.79 -7.96 -9.18
N LEU A 14 10.12 -6.82 -9.38
CA LEU A 14 9.04 -6.32 -8.53
C LEU A 14 7.64 -6.74 -9.04
N LEU A 15 7.59 -7.48 -10.15
CA LEU A 15 6.37 -7.86 -10.88
C LEU A 15 5.98 -9.32 -10.68
N THR A 16 6.40 -9.96 -9.58
CA THR A 16 5.72 -11.17 -9.08
C THR A 16 4.50 -10.74 -8.28
N ASP A 17 3.40 -11.49 -8.43
CA ASP A 17 2.04 -11.23 -7.93
C ASP A 17 1.89 -11.00 -6.40
N ASN A 18 2.99 -10.89 -5.65
CA ASN A 18 3.04 -10.94 -4.19
C ASN A 18 3.65 -9.72 -3.48
N ILE A 19 4.15 -8.68 -4.17
CA ILE A 19 5.02 -7.70 -3.47
C ILE A 19 4.32 -6.38 -3.09
N THR A 20 3.32 -5.90 -3.84
CA THR A 20 2.63 -4.65 -3.48
C THR A 20 1.23 -4.93 -2.96
N LEU A 21 1.04 -4.72 -1.66
CA LEU A 21 -0.29 -4.72 -1.07
C LEU A 21 -1.06 -3.47 -1.53
N CYS A 22 -2.33 -3.68 -1.88
CA CYS A 22 -3.22 -2.62 -2.30
C CYS A 22 -3.78 -1.90 -1.07
N TRP A 23 -3.54 -0.61 -0.94
CA TRP A 23 -4.03 0.23 0.15
C TRP A 23 -5.57 0.23 0.24
N VAL A 24 -6.27 0.18 -0.90
CA VAL A 24 -7.74 0.08 -0.92
C VAL A 24 -8.23 -1.27 -0.37
N HIS A 25 -7.47 -2.34 -0.57
CA HIS A 25 -7.78 -3.64 0.03
C HIS A 25 -7.48 -3.65 1.53
N GLU A 26 -6.42 -2.97 1.96
CA GLU A 26 -6.12 -2.82 3.38
C GLU A 26 -7.24 -2.05 4.11
N GLU A 27 -7.75 -0.97 3.52
CA GLU A 27 -8.88 -0.19 4.05
C GLU A 27 -10.14 -1.05 4.27
N ARG A 28 -10.44 -1.94 3.33
CA ARG A 28 -11.60 -2.84 3.40
C ARG A 28 -11.60 -3.69 4.67
N HIS A 29 -10.44 -4.00 5.21
CA HIS A 29 -10.35 -4.75 6.46
C HIS A 29 -10.91 -3.98 7.66
N TYR A 30 -10.73 -2.66 7.69
CA TYR A 30 -11.26 -1.77 8.73
C TYR A 30 -12.77 -1.58 8.60
N LYS A 31 -13.28 -1.40 7.37
CA LYS A 31 -14.73 -1.29 7.09
C LYS A 31 -15.55 -2.53 7.48
N LYS A 32 -14.91 -3.67 7.71
CA LYS A 32 -15.59 -4.89 8.20
C LYS A 32 -15.86 -4.85 9.70
N LEU A 33 -15.26 -3.92 10.45
CA LEU A 33 -15.53 -3.74 11.86
C LEU A 33 -16.91 -3.08 12.04
N THR A 34 -17.71 -3.61 12.95
CA THR A 34 -19.07 -3.13 13.23
C THR A 34 -19.20 -2.75 14.71
N PRO A 35 -18.59 -1.63 15.15
CA PRO A 35 -18.65 -1.19 16.54
C PRO A 35 -20.06 -0.74 16.92
N TYR A 36 -20.55 -1.23 18.07
CA TYR A 36 -21.85 -0.83 18.63
C TYR A 36 -21.75 0.33 19.63
N VAL A 37 -20.57 0.55 20.23
CA VAL A 37 -20.35 1.59 21.23
C VAL A 37 -19.89 2.88 20.53
N ALA A 38 -20.50 4.01 20.89
CA ALA A 38 -20.26 5.29 20.24
C ALA A 38 -18.78 5.73 20.24
N CYS A 39 -18.03 5.46 21.32
CA CYS A 39 -16.60 5.77 21.35
C CYS A 39 -15.79 4.93 20.36
N HIS A 40 -16.15 3.65 20.16
CA HIS A 40 -15.50 2.78 19.19
C HIS A 40 -15.86 3.14 17.75
N GLN A 41 -17.11 3.59 17.50
CA GLN A 41 -17.53 4.14 16.21
C GLN A 41 -16.66 5.35 15.85
N LYS A 42 -16.56 6.32 16.76
CA LYS A 42 -15.71 7.50 16.58
C LYS A 42 -14.24 7.14 16.35
N ALA A 43 -13.73 6.14 17.06
CA ALA A 43 -12.35 5.68 16.88
C ALA A 43 -12.11 5.06 15.49
N LEU A 44 -13.07 4.26 15.00
CA LEU A 44 -13.01 3.70 13.65
C LEU A 44 -13.12 4.78 12.58
N ASP A 45 -14.06 5.72 12.72
CA ASP A 45 -14.24 6.82 11.78
C ASP A 45 -12.98 7.69 11.70
N GLN A 46 -12.40 8.06 12.85
CA GLN A 46 -11.16 8.82 12.89
C GLN A 46 -10.01 8.07 12.20
N LEU A 47 -9.87 6.76 12.44
CA LEU A 47 -8.84 5.98 11.76
C LEU A 47 -9.04 5.97 10.25
N LEU A 48 -10.29 5.84 9.77
CA LEU A 48 -10.58 5.83 8.33
C LEU A 48 -10.26 7.19 7.69
N ASP A 49 -10.58 8.30 8.36
CA ASP A 49 -10.20 9.63 7.90
C ASP A 49 -8.68 9.79 7.81
N ASP A 50 -7.96 9.47 8.89
CA ASP A 50 -6.50 9.54 8.97
C ASP A 50 -5.83 8.61 7.93
N PHE A 51 -6.42 7.43 7.68
CA PHE A 51 -5.96 6.48 6.66
C PHE A 51 -6.04 7.08 5.26
N TRP A 52 -7.15 7.75 4.93
CA TRP A 52 -7.33 8.35 3.62
C TRP A 52 -6.51 9.63 3.44
N ASP A 53 -6.26 10.39 4.51
CA ASP A 53 -5.27 11.46 4.51
C ASP A 53 -3.87 10.91 4.20
N TYR A 54 -3.45 9.87 4.91
CA TYR A 54 -2.16 9.21 4.66
C TYR A 54 -2.05 8.67 3.23
N TYR A 55 -3.13 8.08 2.69
CA TYR A 55 -3.18 7.64 1.30
C TYR A 55 -2.99 8.78 0.29
N ARG A 56 -3.60 9.95 0.55
CA ARG A 56 -3.40 11.14 -0.29
C ARG A 56 -1.97 11.65 -0.22
N ASP A 57 -1.34 11.60 0.96
CA ASP A 57 0.06 11.99 1.10
C ASP A 57 0.99 11.03 0.36
N LEU A 58 0.69 9.73 0.35
CA LEU A 58 1.39 8.75 -0.49
C LEU A 58 1.24 9.06 -1.98
N LEU A 59 0.05 9.49 -2.44
CA LEU A 59 -0.15 9.91 -3.82
C LEU A 59 0.69 11.15 -4.15
N ALA A 60 0.67 12.18 -3.30
CA ALA A 60 1.46 13.40 -3.49
C ALA A 60 2.97 13.10 -3.49
N TYR A 61 3.43 12.15 -2.67
CA TYR A 61 4.81 11.68 -2.69
C TYR A 61 5.22 11.09 -4.04
N LYS A 62 4.33 10.34 -4.71
CA LYS A 62 4.64 9.78 -6.03
C LYS A 62 4.89 10.85 -7.09
N ASP A 63 4.20 11.99 -6.98
CA ASP A 63 4.37 13.11 -7.92
C ASP A 63 5.69 13.87 -7.70
N ALA A 64 6.19 13.91 -6.47
CA ALA A 64 7.42 14.61 -6.09
C ALA A 64 8.21 13.84 -5.01
N PRO A 65 8.82 12.70 -5.36
CA PRO A 65 9.48 11.85 -4.36
C PRO A 65 10.73 12.52 -3.82
N SER A 66 10.87 12.54 -2.50
CA SER A 66 12.08 13.00 -1.82
C SER A 66 12.38 12.16 -0.60
N GLN A 67 13.66 12.07 -0.23
CA GLN A 67 14.09 11.30 0.94
C GLN A 67 13.46 11.85 2.23
N GLN A 68 13.32 13.17 2.34
CA GLN A 68 12.69 13.82 3.50
C GLN A 68 11.22 13.42 3.63
N MET A 69 10.45 13.46 2.54
CA MET A 69 9.04 13.07 2.55
C MET A 69 8.89 11.57 2.82
N ALA A 70 9.75 10.73 2.25
CA ALA A 70 9.75 9.29 2.50
C ALA A 70 10.01 8.95 3.98
N ALA A 71 10.92 9.68 4.64
CA ALA A 71 11.16 9.51 6.08
C ALA A 71 9.96 9.98 6.92
N LYS A 72 9.35 11.11 6.55
CA LYS A 72 8.13 11.62 7.18
C LYS A 72 6.99 10.61 7.09
N LEU A 73 6.72 10.08 5.90
CA LEU A 73 5.65 9.10 5.65
C LEU A 73 5.87 7.79 6.40
N ARG A 74 7.12 7.32 6.54
CA ARG A 74 7.42 6.16 7.40
C ARG A 74 7.07 6.45 8.87
N SER A 75 7.40 7.65 9.37
CA SER A 75 7.07 8.01 10.74
C SER A 75 5.57 8.17 10.97
N GLU A 76 4.85 8.74 10.00
CA GLU A 76 3.40 8.92 10.07
C GLU A 76 2.67 7.57 10.02
N PHE A 77 3.17 6.60 9.26
CA PHE A 77 2.66 5.23 9.27
C PHE A 77 2.70 4.63 10.68
N TRP A 78 3.86 4.67 11.34
CA TRP A 78 4.01 4.15 12.70
C TRP A 78 3.07 4.89 13.67
N LYS A 79 3.00 6.22 13.60
CA LYS A 79 2.09 7.00 14.44
C LYS A 79 0.64 6.57 14.25
N LEU A 80 0.22 6.37 13.00
CA LEU A 80 -1.15 5.99 12.66
C LEU A 80 -1.49 4.59 13.19
N PHE A 81 -0.63 3.59 12.95
CA PHE A 81 -0.95 2.19 13.21
C PHE A 81 -0.49 1.66 14.57
N ASP A 82 0.45 2.31 15.26
CA ASP A 82 0.95 1.87 16.58
C ASP A 82 0.17 2.48 17.76
N THR A 83 -0.50 3.63 17.54
CA THR A 83 -1.28 4.30 18.58
C THR A 83 -2.49 3.45 18.99
N GLN A 84 -2.67 3.18 20.28
CA GLN A 84 -3.85 2.46 20.78
C GLN A 84 -5.10 3.35 20.72
N SER A 85 -6.20 2.80 20.21
CA SER A 85 -7.49 3.47 20.10
C SER A 85 -8.40 3.21 21.29
N GLY A 86 -8.11 2.17 22.08
CA GLY A 86 -9.00 1.67 23.15
C GLY A 86 -10.12 0.78 22.62
N TYR A 87 -10.21 0.59 21.31
CA TYR A 87 -11.08 -0.40 20.68
C TYR A 87 -10.25 -1.61 20.26
N GLN A 88 -10.26 -2.67 21.08
CA GLN A 88 -9.39 -3.84 20.90
C GLN A 88 -9.38 -4.42 19.48
N GLN A 89 -10.55 -4.61 18.83
CA GLN A 89 -10.59 -5.20 17.48
C GLN A 89 -9.97 -4.27 16.42
N LEU A 90 -10.05 -2.95 16.63
CA LEU A 90 -9.37 -1.98 15.78
C LEU A 90 -7.86 -2.05 16.00
N ASP A 91 -7.43 -2.09 17.26
CA ASP A 91 -6.01 -2.16 17.61
C ASP A 91 -5.37 -3.45 17.08
N GLU A 92 -6.04 -4.59 17.22
CA GLU A 92 -5.63 -5.87 16.60
C GLU A 92 -5.51 -5.75 15.08
N ARG A 93 -6.46 -5.05 14.42
CA ARG A 93 -6.40 -4.85 12.98
C ARG A 93 -5.20 -4.00 12.58
N LYS A 94 -4.92 -2.93 13.32
CA LYS A 94 -3.78 -2.04 13.06
C LYS A 94 -2.45 -2.77 13.19
N GLN A 95 -2.33 -3.68 14.16
CA GLN A 95 -1.15 -4.54 14.30
C GLN A 95 -0.95 -5.44 13.07
N LEU A 96 -2.01 -6.00 12.49
CA LEU A 96 -1.89 -6.75 11.23
C LEU A 96 -1.41 -5.88 10.06
N THR A 97 -1.78 -4.59 10.03
CA THR A 97 -1.26 -3.64 9.04
C THR A 97 0.20 -3.30 9.29
N LEU A 98 0.64 -3.15 10.56
CA LEU A 98 2.04 -2.93 10.90
C LEU A 98 2.96 -4.07 10.43
N LEU A 99 2.50 -5.32 10.55
CA LEU A 99 3.25 -6.48 10.06
C LEU A 99 3.48 -6.49 8.55
N LYS A 100 2.72 -5.68 7.80
CA LYS A 100 2.77 -5.56 6.34
C LYS A 100 3.51 -4.29 5.87
N ILE A 101 4.22 -3.61 6.77
CA ILE A 101 4.85 -2.31 6.50
C ILE A 101 5.80 -2.36 5.28
N SER A 102 6.58 -3.43 5.14
CA SER A 102 7.53 -3.61 4.03
C SER A 102 6.83 -3.60 2.68
N GLU A 103 5.67 -4.22 2.58
CA GLU A 103 4.89 -4.38 1.35
C GLU A 103 4.03 -3.14 1.07
N LEU A 104 3.46 -2.53 2.12
CA LEU A 104 2.61 -1.33 2.00
C LEU A 104 3.42 -0.07 1.69
N LEU A 105 4.64 0.06 2.22
CA LEU A 105 5.50 1.23 2.03
C LEU A 105 6.58 1.04 0.96
N LEU A 106 6.55 -0.04 0.18
CA LEU A 106 7.48 -0.25 -0.92
C LEU A 106 7.45 0.90 -1.95
N VAL A 107 6.31 1.59 -2.08
CA VAL A 107 6.16 2.80 -2.90
C VAL A 107 7.15 3.92 -2.51
N LEU A 108 7.64 3.94 -1.27
CA LEU A 108 8.63 4.92 -0.80
C LEU A 108 10.06 4.63 -1.30
N GLU A 109 10.27 3.46 -1.90
CA GLU A 109 11.50 3.06 -2.57
C GLU A 109 11.30 3.01 -4.08
N HIS A 110 10.08 2.68 -4.50
CA HIS A 110 9.65 2.54 -5.89
C HIS A 110 8.38 3.37 -6.15
N PRO A 111 8.50 4.71 -6.31
CA PRO A 111 7.35 5.61 -6.47
C PRO A 111 6.52 5.32 -7.73
N GLU A 112 7.04 4.58 -8.70
CA GLU A 112 6.32 4.12 -9.88
C GLU A 112 5.23 3.07 -9.57
N LEU A 113 5.31 2.41 -8.42
CA LEU A 113 4.38 1.34 -8.06
C LEU A 113 2.96 1.88 -7.81
N PRO A 114 1.92 1.13 -8.22
CA PRO A 114 0.55 1.52 -7.95
C PRO A 114 0.21 1.31 -6.46
N LEU A 115 -0.47 2.28 -5.84
CA LEU A 115 -1.00 2.13 -4.46
C LEU A 115 -2.27 1.29 -4.41
N HIS A 116 -2.95 1.15 -5.55
CA HIS A 116 -4.16 0.37 -5.70
C HIS A 116 -4.05 -0.50 -6.94
N ASN A 117 -4.53 -1.75 -6.86
CA ASN A 117 -4.63 -2.58 -8.04
C ASN A 117 -5.94 -2.28 -8.77
N ASN A 118 -5.88 -1.64 -9.92
CA ASN A 118 -7.04 -1.58 -10.82
C ASN A 118 -7.20 -2.97 -11.48
N PRO A 119 -8.37 -3.62 -11.41
CA PRO A 119 -8.62 -4.88 -12.12
C PRO A 119 -8.29 -4.84 -13.61
N ALA A 120 -8.46 -3.67 -14.26
CA ALA A 120 -8.11 -3.48 -15.67
C ALA A 120 -6.60 -3.60 -15.93
N GLU A 121 -5.77 -3.19 -14.96
CA GLU A 121 -4.31 -3.30 -15.03
C GLU A 121 -3.86 -4.76 -14.86
N LEU A 122 -4.54 -5.52 -14.01
CA LEU A 122 -4.30 -6.96 -13.84
C LEU A 122 -4.64 -7.74 -15.13
N ALA A 123 -5.77 -7.41 -15.77
CA ALA A 123 -6.19 -8.06 -17.02
C ALA A 123 -5.28 -7.73 -18.21
N ALA A 124 -4.80 -6.48 -18.32
CA ALA A 124 -3.82 -6.07 -19.32
C ALA A 124 -2.49 -6.82 -19.15
N ARG A 125 -2.04 -7.00 -17.89
CA ARG A 125 -0.81 -7.76 -17.56
C ARG A 125 -0.92 -9.24 -17.93
N THR A 126 -2.06 -9.89 -17.69
CA THR A 126 -2.30 -11.28 -18.12
C THR A 126 -2.20 -11.45 -19.64
N MET A 127 -2.66 -10.46 -20.41
CA MET A 127 -2.62 -10.50 -21.88
C MET A 127 -1.20 -10.29 -22.44
N VAL A 128 -0.37 -9.45 -21.82
CA VAL A 128 1.01 -9.20 -22.25
C VAL A 128 1.92 -10.39 -21.95
N GLN A 129 1.78 -11.06 -20.79
CA GLN A 129 2.55 -12.27 -20.49
C GLN A 129 2.30 -13.41 -21.50
N ARG A 130 1.06 -13.57 -22.00
CA ARG A 130 0.75 -14.59 -23.03
C ARG A 130 1.40 -14.31 -24.40
N ARG A 131 1.84 -13.07 -24.67
CA ARG A 131 2.49 -12.71 -25.94
C ARG A 131 4.02 -12.85 -25.91
N ASN A 132 4.62 -12.89 -24.73
CA ASN A 132 6.09 -13.02 -24.56
C ASN A 132 6.55 -14.48 -24.35
N ILE A 133 5.63 -15.45 -24.49
CA ILE A 133 5.90 -16.89 -24.48
C ILE A 133 5.60 -17.41 -25.89
N SER A 134 6.48 -17.10 -26.85
CA SER A 134 6.56 -17.74 -28.19
C SER A 134 7.95 -17.50 -28.77
#